data_AF-A0AAE4ZWS7-F1
#
_entry.id   AF-A0AAE4ZWS7-F1
#
_cell.length_a   1.000
_cell.length_b   1.000
_cell.length_c   1.000
_cell.angle_alpha   90.00
_cell.angle_beta   90.00
_cell.angle_gamma   90.00
#
_symmetry.space_group_name_H-M   'P 1'
#
loop_
_entity.id
_entity.type
_entity.pdbx_description
1 polymer ?
#
loop_
_entity_poly.entity_id
_entity_poly.type
_entity_poly.pdbx_seq_one_letter_code
_entity_poly.pdbx_strand_id
1 'polypeptide(L)'
;MNLVGILKPIVGRMPVYVRLMYMLYSDPAVSRRRKVHLSVGLLYAVSPIDLVPGFIPVVGQLDDIAIALSALIGALKRIPPDRRNDYLSKTCLSMELIERDLEATKTLMLYLATRPLEYAGRGIRWTTRKVGRVFSAGYQRLQKAKEHVARTRKQT
;
A
#
# COMPACT_ATOMS: atom_id res chain seq x y z
N MET A 1 -7.50 -17.66 12.81
CA MET A 1 -7.43 -16.18 12.91
C MET A 1 -8.36 -15.59 11.84
N ASN A 2 -9.38 -14.83 12.22
CA ASN A 2 -10.33 -14.25 11.25
C ASN A 2 -9.73 -12.98 10.65
N LEU A 3 -9.14 -13.11 9.45
CA LEU A 3 -8.43 -12.01 8.78
C LEU A 3 -9.34 -10.82 8.49
N VAL A 4 -10.57 -11.10 8.04
CA VAL A 4 -11.56 -10.07 7.71
C VAL A 4 -12.02 -9.35 8.97
N GLY A 5 -12.19 -10.06 10.08
CA GLY A 5 -12.53 -9.49 11.38
C GLY A 5 -11.46 -8.55 11.93
N ILE A 6 -10.19 -8.78 11.60
CA ILE A 6 -9.06 -7.92 11.99
C ILE A 6 -8.96 -6.70 11.06
N LEU A 7 -9.06 -6.90 9.75
CA LEU A 7 -8.85 -5.82 8.77
C LEU A 7 -9.99 -4.82 8.70
N LYS A 8 -11.25 -5.30 8.72
CA LYS A 8 -12.44 -4.46 8.59
C LYS A 8 -12.45 -3.26 9.55
N PRO A 9 -12.20 -3.42 10.87
CA PRO A 9 -12.18 -2.29 11.79
C PRO A 9 -10.95 -1.38 11.59
N ILE A 10 -9.81 -1.88 11.11
CA ILE A 10 -8.61 -1.06 10.84
C ILE A 10 -8.87 -0.17 9.61
N VAL A 11 -9.35 -0.78 8.52
CA VAL A 11 -9.70 -0.08 7.27
C VAL A 11 -10.77 0.99 7.51
N GLY A 12 -11.80 0.67 8.32
CA GLY A 12 -12.84 1.64 8.67
C GLY A 12 -12.34 2.87 9.45
N ARG A 13 -11.18 2.78 10.11
CA ARG A 13 -10.55 3.89 10.85
C ARG A 13 -9.55 4.68 10.00
N MET A 14 -9.19 4.21 8.81
CA MET A 14 -8.20 4.87 7.96
C MET A 14 -8.50 6.36 7.72
N PRO A 15 -9.73 6.81 7.41
CA PRO A 15 -10.00 8.25 7.24
C PRO A 15 -9.65 9.08 8.48
N VAL A 16 -9.84 8.51 9.67
CA VAL A 16 -9.50 9.16 10.94
C VAL A 16 -7.99 9.18 11.16
N TYR A 17 -7.28 8.10 10.84
CA TYR A 17 -5.81 8.07 10.88
C TYR A 17 -5.19 9.10 9.92
N VAL A 18 -5.73 9.21 8.71
CA VAL A 18 -5.28 10.21 7.72
C VAL A 18 -5.51 11.62 8.21
N ARG A 19 -6.68 11.90 8.80
CA ARG A 19 -6.97 13.19 9.43
C ARG A 19 -5.99 13.50 10.55
N LEU A 20 -5.68 12.54 11.41
CA LEU A 20 -4.70 12.71 12.49
C LEU A 20 -3.29 12.99 11.93
N MET A 21 -2.86 12.25 10.90
CA MET A 21 -1.58 12.48 10.23
C MET A 21 -1.51 13.88 9.64
N TYR A 22 -2.58 14.36 9.01
CA TYR A 22 -2.65 15.70 8.44
C TYR A 22 -2.55 16.80 9.50
N MET A 23 -3.24 16.64 10.63
CA MET A 23 -3.16 17.57 11.76
C MET A 23 -1.74 17.64 12.34
N LEU A 24 -1.08 16.49 12.51
CA LEU A 24 0.30 16.41 13.00
C LEU A 24 1.31 16.96 11.98
N TYR A 25 1.10 16.71 10.69
CA TYR A 25 1.94 17.24 9.62
C TYR A 25 1.93 18.77 9.61
N SER A 26 0.77 19.37 9.86
CA SER A 26 0.58 20.82 9.91
C SER A 26 1.11 21.46 11.19
N ASP A 27 1.31 20.70 12.27
CA ASP A 27 1.79 21.23 13.56
C ASP A 27 3.26 21.70 13.46
N PRO A 28 3.57 22.97 13.81
CA PRO A 28 4.94 23.48 13.91
C PRO A 28 5.83 22.72 14.91
N ALA A 29 5.26 22.11 15.96
CA ALA A 29 6.00 21.36 16.96
C ALA A 29 6.53 20.01 16.45
N VAL A 30 6.06 19.53 15.30
CA VAL A 30 6.55 18.29 14.70
C VAL A 30 7.81 18.59 13.88
N SER A 31 8.92 17.92 14.21
CA SER A 31 10.19 18.10 13.51
C SER A 31 10.09 17.74 12.03
N ARG A 32 10.85 18.44 11.17
CA ARG A 32 10.84 18.23 9.71
C ARG A 32 11.06 16.77 9.31
N ARG A 33 11.98 16.06 9.98
CA ARG A 33 12.22 14.63 9.73
C ARG A 33 10.96 13.77 9.89
N ARG A 34 10.10 14.11 10.84
CA ARG A 34 8.83 13.37 11.03
C ARG A 34 7.73 13.83 10.11
N LYS A 35 7.73 15.10 9.70
CA LYS A 35 6.86 15.54 8.61
C LYS A 35 7.14 14.75 7.33
N VAL A 36 8.41 14.40 7.07
CA VAL A 36 8.75 13.47 5.96
C VAL A 36 8.11 12.09 6.19
N HIS A 37 8.27 11.47 7.36
CA HIS A 37 7.60 10.18 7.63
C HIS A 37 6.07 10.26 7.55
N LEU A 38 5.45 11.34 8.03
CA LEU A 38 4.02 11.57 7.90
C LEU A 38 3.61 11.79 6.44
N SER A 39 4.45 12.46 5.65
CA SER A 39 4.18 12.69 4.22
C SER A 39 4.17 11.39 3.42
N VAL A 40 4.99 10.40 3.78
CA VAL A 40 4.94 9.07 3.15
C VAL A 40 3.59 8.41 3.37
N GLY A 41 3.08 8.38 4.62
CA GLY A 41 1.76 7.81 4.89
C GLY A 41 0.60 8.67 4.34
N LEU A 42 0.75 10.00 4.27
CA LEU A 42 -0.25 10.88 3.66
C LEU A 42 -0.30 10.74 2.14
N LEU A 43 0.85 10.67 1.47
CA LEU A 43 0.93 10.46 0.02
C LEU A 43 0.27 9.14 -0.37
N TYR A 44 0.43 8.13 0.48
CA TYR A 44 -0.27 6.87 0.33
C TYR A 44 -1.79 7.01 0.50
N ALA A 45 -2.23 7.71 1.55
CA ALA A 45 -3.65 7.93 1.82
C ALA A 45 -4.39 8.77 0.77
N VAL A 46 -3.68 9.72 0.15
CA VAL A 46 -4.21 10.62 -0.89
C VAL A 46 -4.22 9.95 -2.26
N SER A 47 -3.62 8.76 -2.42
CA SER A 47 -3.74 7.93 -3.63
C SER A 47 -4.89 6.94 -3.46
N PRO A 48 -6.13 7.31 -3.81
CA PRO A 48 -7.27 6.43 -3.66
C PRO A 48 -7.29 5.56 -4.92
N ILE A 49 -6.84 4.32 -4.84
CA ILE A 49 -7.30 3.31 -5.81
C ILE A 49 -6.86 3.61 -7.26
N ASP A 50 -5.58 3.39 -7.62
CA ASP A 50 -5.26 2.71 -8.88
C ASP A 50 -3.75 2.57 -9.08
N LEU A 51 -3.28 1.33 -9.26
CA LEU A 51 -2.18 0.94 -10.17
C LEU A 51 -1.79 -0.55 -10.17
N VAL A 52 -2.54 -1.47 -9.53
CA VAL A 52 -2.41 -2.91 -9.86
C VAL A 52 -3.76 -3.64 -9.75
N PRO A 53 -4.52 -3.79 -10.85
CA PRO A 53 -5.59 -4.77 -10.90
C PRO A 53 -4.97 -6.19 -11.01
N GLY A 54 -4.84 -6.86 -9.86
CA GLY A 54 -4.73 -8.33 -9.76
C GLY A 54 -3.44 -8.90 -9.13
N PHE A 55 -3.57 -9.62 -8.01
CA PHE A 55 -3.49 -11.10 -7.88
C PHE A 55 -3.15 -11.57 -6.44
N ILE A 56 -2.71 -10.68 -5.54
CA ILE A 56 -2.76 -10.82 -4.06
C ILE A 56 -2.95 -9.42 -3.42
N PRO A 57 -4.16 -8.83 -3.46
CA PRO A 57 -4.37 -7.41 -3.09
C PRO A 57 -4.03 -7.07 -1.63
N VAL A 58 -4.11 -8.06 -0.73
CA VAL A 58 -4.08 -7.81 0.72
C VAL A 58 -2.66 -7.64 1.26
N VAL A 59 -1.65 -8.32 0.71
CA VAL A 59 -0.29 -8.32 1.29
C VAL A 59 0.42 -6.98 1.07
N GLY A 60 0.29 -6.39 -0.13
CA GLY A 60 0.91 -5.09 -0.44
C GLY A 60 0.36 -3.95 0.41
N GLN A 61 -0.96 -3.96 0.66
CA GLN A 61 -1.63 -2.90 1.44
C GLN A 61 -1.33 -2.95 2.94
N LEU A 62 -0.94 -4.12 3.48
CA LEU A 62 -0.62 -4.25 4.89
C LEU A 62 0.68 -3.53 5.27
N ASP A 63 1.65 -3.49 4.36
CA ASP A 63 2.91 -2.77 4.58
C ASP A 63 2.63 -1.27 4.74
N ASP A 64 1.79 -0.72 3.86
CA ASP A 64 1.43 0.70 3.89
C ASP A 64 0.66 1.08 5.16
N ILE A 65 -0.27 0.23 5.62
CA ILE A 65 -0.99 0.43 6.89
C ILE A 65 0.01 0.40 8.07
N ALA A 66 0.94 -0.56 8.07
CA ALA A 66 1.95 -0.66 9.12
C ALA A 66 2.86 0.57 9.14
N ILE A 67 3.27 1.08 7.98
CA ILE A 67 4.07 2.30 7.85
C ILE A 67 3.30 3.51 8.35
N ALA A 68 2.04 3.68 7.95
CA ALA A 68 1.20 4.80 8.38
C ALA A 68 1.00 4.83 9.90
N LEU A 69 0.64 3.69 10.50
CA LEU A 69 0.46 3.56 11.95
C LEU A 69 1.78 3.77 12.70
N SER A 70 2.89 3.24 12.18
CA SER A 70 4.23 3.46 12.76
C SER A 70 4.65 4.93 12.71
N ALA A 71 4.36 5.63 11.61
CA ALA A 71 4.62 7.05 11.46
C ALA A 71 3.80 7.88 12.45
N LEU A 72 2.51 7.55 12.65
CA LEU A 72 1.65 8.16 13.66
C LEU A 72 2.22 7.98 15.07
N ILE A 73 2.53 6.74 15.46
CA ILE A 73 3.11 6.44 16.79
C ILE A 73 4.43 7.20 16.98
N GLY A 74 5.31 7.20 15.98
CA GLY A 74 6.57 7.91 16.01
C GLY A 74 6.40 9.43 16.15
N ALA A 75 5.42 10.02 15.47
CA ALA A 75 5.08 11.43 15.60
C ALA A 75 4.55 11.75 17.01
N LEU A 76 3.51 11.04 17.45
CA LEU A 76 2.82 11.25 18.73
C LEU A 76 3.76 11.04 19.93
N LYS A 77 4.67 10.06 19.89
CA LYS A 77 5.58 9.74 21.01
C LYS A 77 6.61 10.83 21.35
N ARG A 78 6.77 11.89 20.56
CA ARG A 78 7.68 12.99 20.95
C ARG A 78 7.11 14.39 20.80
N ILE A 79 5.79 14.48 20.73
CA ILE A 79 5.10 15.72 21.07
C ILE A 79 4.80 15.65 22.58
N PRO A 80 4.80 16.77 23.32
CA PRO A 80 4.43 16.79 24.73
C PRO A 80 3.07 16.10 24.98
N PRO A 81 2.91 15.37 26.10
CA PRO A 81 1.69 14.60 26.40
C PRO A 81 0.40 15.41 26.28
N ASP A 82 0.38 16.65 26.78
CA ASP A 82 -0.82 17.50 26.77
C ASP A 82 -1.30 17.79 25.34
N ARG A 83 -0.36 18.16 24.47
CA ARG A 83 -0.64 18.46 23.06
C ARG A 83 -0.98 17.20 22.26
N ARG A 84 -0.33 16.08 22.56
CA ARG A 84 -0.69 14.78 21.99
C ARG A 84 -2.14 14.41 22.35
N ASN A 85 -2.52 14.58 23.61
CA ASN A 85 -3.86 14.24 24.11
C ASN A 85 -4.93 15.12 23.46
N ASP A 86 -4.63 16.38 23.17
CA ASP A 86 -5.50 17.28 22.39
C ASP A 86 -5.77 16.76 20.95
N TYR A 87 -4.75 16.25 20.25
CA TYR A 87 -4.95 15.66 18.92
C TYR A 87 -5.74 14.34 18.96
N LEU A 88 -5.48 13.52 19.97
CA LEU A 88 -6.15 12.24 20.16
C LEU A 88 -7.63 12.42 20.52
N SER A 89 -7.95 13.37 21.40
CA SER A 89 -9.35 13.68 21.76
C SER A 89 -10.14 14.21 20.56
N LYS A 90 -9.55 15.09 19.74
CA LYS A 90 -10.18 15.62 18.50
C LYS A 90 -10.51 14.55 17.46
N THR A 91 -9.85 13.40 17.53
CA THR A 91 -10.04 12.29 16.58
C THR A 91 -10.71 11.08 17.21
N CYS A 92 -11.05 11.14 18.51
CA CYS A 92 -11.55 10.01 19.29
C CYS A 92 -10.65 8.76 19.22
N LEU A 93 -9.35 8.95 19.03
CA LEU A 93 -8.35 7.88 18.98
C LEU A 93 -7.58 7.81 20.30
N SER A 94 -7.06 6.63 20.63
CA SER A 94 -6.12 6.45 21.74
C SER A 94 -4.78 5.92 21.24
N MET A 95 -3.70 6.19 21.97
CA MET A 95 -2.39 5.59 21.66
C MET A 95 -2.49 4.06 21.64
N GLU A 96 -3.21 3.48 22.60
CA GLU A 96 -3.43 2.04 22.72
C GLU A 96 -4.11 1.46 21.48
N LEU A 97 -5.13 2.15 20.95
CA LEU A 97 -5.83 1.71 19.74
C LEU A 97 -4.90 1.69 18.51
N ILE A 98 -4.08 2.73 18.34
CA ILE A 98 -3.15 2.84 17.21
C ILE A 98 -2.07 1.76 17.32
N GLU A 99 -1.53 1.52 18.53
CA GLU A 99 -0.54 0.48 18.79
C GLU A 99 -1.13 -0.93 18.59
N ARG A 100 -2.36 -1.18 19.04
CA ARG A 100 -3.07 -2.43 18.82
C ARG A 100 -3.30 -2.70 17.33
N ASP A 101 -3.76 -1.69 16.59
CA ASP A 101 -4.01 -1.83 15.15
C ASP A 101 -2.69 -2.06 14.39
N LEU A 102 -1.56 -1.48 14.85
CA LEU A 102 -0.23 -1.75 14.30
C LEU A 102 0.21 -3.20 14.56
N GLU A 103 0.08 -3.68 15.80
CA GLU A 103 0.47 -5.05 16.14
C GLU A 103 -0.41 -6.08 15.45
N ALA A 104 -1.71 -5.81 15.30
CA ALA A 104 -2.61 -6.64 14.50
C ALA A 104 -2.18 -6.70 13.03
N THR A 105 -1.78 -5.56 12.46
CA THR A 105 -1.27 -5.46 11.08
C THR A 105 0.04 -6.24 10.91
N LYS A 106 1.01 -6.08 11.81
CA LYS A 106 2.28 -6.83 11.80
C LYS A 106 2.07 -8.34 11.94
N THR A 107 1.22 -8.75 12.89
CA THR A 107 0.89 -10.16 13.11
C THR A 107 0.27 -10.76 11.86
N LEU A 108 -0.62 -10.02 11.19
CA LEU A 108 -1.21 -10.43 9.93
C LEU A 108 -0.16 -10.51 8.81
N MET A 109 0.74 -9.53 8.71
CA MET A 109 1.83 -9.53 7.74
C MET A 109 2.73 -10.76 7.91
N LEU A 110 3.16 -11.06 9.15
CA LEU A 110 3.95 -12.25 9.49
C LEU A 110 3.19 -13.55 9.20
N TYR A 111 1.89 -13.59 9.50
CA TYR A 111 1.04 -14.74 9.20
C TYR A 111 0.94 -15.01 7.69
N LEU A 112 0.88 -13.96 6.86
CA LEU A 112 0.84 -14.09 5.41
C LEU A 112 2.21 -14.41 4.82
N ALA A 113 3.29 -13.85 5.37
CA ALA A 113 4.67 -14.11 4.94
C ALA A 113 5.11 -15.56 5.21
N THR A 114 4.60 -16.18 6.28
CA THR A 114 4.91 -17.57 6.65
C THR A 114 4.09 -18.62 5.88
N ARG A 115 3.28 -18.23 4.88
CA ARG A 115 2.58 -19.14 3.96
C ARG A 115 3.22 -19.12 2.56
N PRO A 116 4.25 -19.95 2.26
CA PRO A 116 5.08 -19.74 1.08
C PRO A 116 4.53 -20.37 -0.23
N LEU A 117 3.52 -21.27 -0.20
CA LEU A 117 3.30 -22.19 -1.35
C LEU A 117 1.88 -22.27 -1.98
N GLU A 118 0.79 -21.78 -1.38
CA GLU A 118 -0.56 -21.98 -1.97
C GLU A 118 -1.02 -20.89 -2.95
N TYR A 119 -0.39 -19.70 -2.91
CA TYR A 119 -0.72 -18.56 -3.78
C TYR A 119 0.28 -18.37 -4.92
N ALA A 120 1.57 -18.51 -4.65
CA ALA A 120 2.62 -18.43 -5.66
C ALA A 120 2.44 -19.49 -6.77
N GLY A 121 2.08 -20.73 -6.39
CA GLY A 121 1.89 -21.85 -7.33
C GLY A 121 0.74 -21.69 -8.34
N ARG A 122 -0.28 -20.87 -8.04
CA ARG A 122 -1.40 -20.57 -8.95
C ARG A 122 -1.17 -19.29 -9.74
N GLY A 123 -0.55 -18.26 -9.14
CA GLY A 123 -0.22 -17.00 -9.81
C GLY A 123 0.84 -17.16 -10.90
N ILE A 124 1.95 -17.85 -10.61
CA ILE A 124 3.09 -18.03 -11.52
C ILE A 124 2.68 -18.86 -12.76
N ARG A 125 1.81 -19.86 -12.59
CA ARG A 125 1.32 -20.74 -13.67
C ARG A 125 0.32 -20.04 -14.60
N TRP A 126 -0.38 -19.03 -14.11
CA TRP A 126 -1.32 -18.22 -14.89
C TRP A 126 -0.62 -17.06 -15.61
N THR A 127 0.32 -16.36 -14.95
CA THR A 127 1.08 -15.25 -15.55
C THR A 127 1.96 -15.73 -16.72
N THR A 128 2.64 -16.87 -16.57
CA THR A 128 3.39 -17.50 -17.68
C THR A 128 2.51 -17.80 -18.90
N ARG A 129 1.27 -18.27 -18.70
CA ARG A 129 0.36 -18.68 -19.79
C ARG A 129 -0.33 -17.53 -20.52
N LYS A 130 -0.58 -16.39 -19.88
CA LYS A 130 -1.22 -15.22 -20.51
C LYS A 130 -0.21 -14.23 -21.10
N VAL A 131 0.86 -13.90 -20.37
CA VAL A 131 1.89 -12.97 -20.86
C VAL A 131 2.60 -13.54 -22.09
N GLY A 132 2.93 -14.84 -22.08
CA GLY A 132 3.55 -15.51 -23.23
C GLY A 132 2.69 -15.50 -24.51
N ARG A 133 1.36 -15.45 -24.39
CA ARG A 133 0.45 -15.37 -25.55
C ARG A 133 0.31 -13.96 -26.11
N VAL A 134 0.28 -12.93 -25.25
CA VAL A 134 0.19 -11.53 -25.69
C VAL A 134 1.52 -11.09 -26.30
N PHE A 135 2.64 -11.46 -25.68
CA PHE A 135 3.98 -11.10 -26.15
C PHE A 135 4.31 -11.77 -27.50
N SER A 136 3.97 -13.06 -27.67
CA SER A 136 4.19 -13.76 -28.94
C SER A 136 3.31 -13.22 -30.08
N ALA A 137 2.05 -12.90 -29.81
CA ALA A 137 1.15 -12.28 -30.80
C ALA A 137 1.62 -10.88 -31.24
N GLY A 138 2.12 -10.07 -30.30
CA GLY A 138 2.69 -8.76 -30.61
C GLY A 138 3.97 -8.85 -31.46
N TYR A 139 4.88 -9.76 -31.11
CA TYR A 139 6.13 -9.96 -31.83
C TYR A 139 5.91 -10.42 -33.28
N GLN A 140 4.96 -11.32 -33.52
CA GLN A 140 4.62 -11.78 -34.88
C GLN A 140 4.03 -10.66 -35.75
N ARG A 141 3.24 -9.75 -35.18
CA ARG A 141 2.69 -8.60 -35.90
C ARG A 141 3.79 -7.62 -36.31
N LEU A 142 4.75 -7.38 -35.43
CA LEU A 142 5.90 -6.51 -35.73
C LEU A 142 6.79 -7.09 -36.83
N GLN A 143 7.00 -8.40 -36.86
CA GLN A 143 7.77 -9.06 -37.93
C GLN A 143 7.07 -8.97 -39.28
N LYS A 144 5.76 -9.29 -39.34
CA LYS A 144 4.97 -9.15 -40.57
C LYS A 144 4.94 -7.71 -41.09
N ALA A 145 4.84 -6.72 -40.21
CA ALA A 145 4.87 -5.30 -40.58
C ALA A 145 6.24 -4.91 -41.18
N LYS A 146 7.35 -5.37 -40.58
CA LYS A 146 8.71 -5.12 -41.10
C LYS A 146 8.93 -5.74 -42.47
N GLU A 147 8.45 -6.96 -42.70
CA GLU A 147 8.53 -7.63 -44.00
C GLU A 147 7.71 -6.91 -45.07
N HIS A 148 6.53 -6.41 -44.73
CA HIS A 148 5.66 -5.69 -45.67
C HIS A 148 6.30 -4.36 -46.12
N VAL A 149 6.89 -3.62 -45.17
CA VAL A 149 7.63 -2.38 -45.47
C VAL A 149 8.89 -2.67 -46.30
N ALA A 150 9.61 -3.77 -46.01
CA ALA A 150 10.80 -4.16 -46.77
C ALA A 150 10.48 -4.58 -48.22
N ARG A 151 9.30 -5.18 -48.47
CA ARG A 151 8.85 -5.54 -49.82
C ARG A 151 8.40 -4.32 -50.62
N THR A 152 7.68 -3.40 -49.98
CA THR A 152 7.22 -2.15 -50.60
C THR A 152 8.40 -1.28 -51.05
N ARG A 153 9.47 -1.22 -50.26
CA ARG A 153 10.70 -0.48 -50.58
C ARG A 153 11.57 -1.13 -51.69
N LYS A 154 11.34 -2.39 -52.06
CA LYS A 154 12.06 -3.07 -53.15
C LYS A 154 11.34 -2.97 -54.51
N GLN A 155 10.12 -2.45 -54.52
CA GLN A 155 9.28 -2.30 -55.72
C GLN A 155 9.14 -0.84 -56.17
N THR A 156 9.84 0.10 -55.52
CA THR A 156 9.99 1.52 -55.91
C THR A 156 11.45 1.77 -56.23
#